data_AF-A0A3N4I4M4-F1
#
_entry.id   AF-A0A3N4I4M4-F1
#
_cell.length_a   1.000
_cell.length_b   1.000
_cell.length_c   1.000
_cell.angle_alpha   90.00
_cell.angle_beta   90.00
_cell.angle_gamma   90.00
#
_symmetry.space_group_name_H-M   'P 1'
#
loop_
_entity.id
_entity.type
_entity.pdbx_description
1 polymer ?
#
loop_
_entity_poly.entity_id
_entity_poly.type
_entity_poly.pdbx_seq_one_letter_code
_entity_poly.pdbx_strand_id
1 'polypeptide(L)'
;MCKMISNFEGIGGDWHFLERRKFFSQQENRRKWLKELGKWNDRLRTVYERCKVSESSTQGPVFKVIQPSTASPAPAAGKLSHSAQLRALSRRLFVAISSYWLCNCPSRHEASFCLANCISMSNDSSLGQLHFDFLISEWEDITSASLLRKPSRYKVKWHEGSVTYSTACGNNGSIARLKDICAAIESVRTQKTVAFQLHIEDDGQTRVLLGPELRSKDLPYYRDSDLQPASISLDQLLTREKKPPLAIRLRLAHIFAHSVFQLHESPWPSNQWNKEHITFFYMENTDKIDYDHPYLNTSFETFSDQKETRDPTLMHKNAGILKLGILLIELYDWKPIETHRQPLDLKNGQCTVNTDTYTAFRMLEKMKASNRVKVPGYIDLIKACLNVGWVHTAGEVSLEDESTRIGFQQAIIAPLKNVVTSLESGKAIKESTSSSISREGGKFKLKRLLGLGMKK
;
A
#
# COMPACT_ATOMS: atom_id res chain seq x y z
N MET A 1 -21.07 43.08 -28.02
CA MET A 1 -20.14 42.05 -27.51
C MET A 1 -20.50 40.62 -27.93
N CYS A 2 -21.77 40.22 -28.06
CA CYS A 2 -22.13 38.81 -28.37
C CYS A 2 -21.91 38.33 -29.82
N LYS A 3 -21.39 39.14 -30.75
CA LYS A 3 -21.07 38.71 -32.12
C LYS A 3 -19.57 38.50 -32.39
N MET A 4 -18.70 38.72 -31.41
CA MET A 4 -17.24 38.68 -31.61
C MET A 4 -16.56 37.36 -31.20
N ILE A 5 -17.33 36.32 -30.84
CA ILE A 5 -16.80 35.04 -30.31
C ILE A 5 -17.07 33.86 -31.28
N SER A 6 -17.66 34.10 -32.46
CA SER A 6 -18.00 33.01 -33.40
C SER A 6 -16.79 32.41 -34.14
N ASN A 7 -15.60 33.02 -34.05
CA ASN A 7 -14.43 32.60 -34.83
C ASN A 7 -13.26 32.08 -33.96
N PHE A 8 -13.51 31.67 -32.72
CA PHE A 8 -12.46 31.07 -31.89
C PHE A 8 -12.48 29.54 -32.06
N GLU A 9 -11.63 29.02 -32.96
CA GLU A 9 -11.33 27.59 -33.07
C GLU A 9 -10.47 27.18 -31.86
N GLY A 10 -11.14 26.74 -30.80
CA GLY A 10 -10.51 26.23 -29.60
C GLY A 10 -9.81 24.89 -29.87
N ILE A 11 -8.48 24.94 -29.99
CA ILE A 11 -7.60 23.78 -29.82
C ILE A 11 -7.61 23.42 -28.33
N GLY A 12 -8.06 22.21 -28.00
CA GLY A 12 -7.90 21.62 -26.66
C GLY A 12 -9.23 21.32 -25.96
N GLY A 13 -9.37 20.07 -25.52
CA GLY A 13 -10.56 19.56 -24.83
C GLY A 13 -10.84 20.27 -23.52
N ASP A 14 -11.79 21.20 -23.52
CA ASP A 14 -12.21 21.95 -22.34
C ASP A 14 -13.61 21.49 -21.89
N TRP A 15 -13.66 20.38 -21.15
CA TRP A 15 -14.89 19.91 -20.49
C TRP A 15 -15.46 20.97 -19.53
N HIS A 16 -14.60 21.85 -19.00
CA HIS A 16 -15.01 22.98 -18.17
C HIS A 16 -15.55 24.18 -18.97
N PHE A 17 -15.29 24.28 -20.28
CA PHE A 17 -15.86 25.35 -21.10
C PHE A 17 -17.37 25.16 -21.31
N LEU A 18 -17.83 23.92 -21.53
CA LEU A 18 -19.26 23.65 -21.74
C LEU A 18 -20.09 23.85 -20.47
N GLU A 19 -19.56 23.51 -19.29
CA GLU A 19 -20.20 23.81 -18.00
C GLU A 19 -20.18 25.30 -17.67
N ARG A 20 -19.06 25.99 -17.90
CA ARG A 20 -19.00 27.46 -17.79
C ARG A 20 -19.93 28.14 -18.80
N ARG A 21 -20.06 27.61 -20.02
CA ARG A 21 -21.01 28.09 -21.02
C ARG A 21 -22.45 27.87 -20.57
N LYS A 22 -22.80 26.72 -19.97
CA LYS A 22 -24.13 26.50 -19.36
C LYS A 22 -24.41 27.48 -18.22
N PHE A 23 -23.38 27.85 -17.46
CA PHE A 23 -23.46 28.90 -16.44
C PHE A 23 -23.78 30.27 -17.07
N PHE A 24 -23.13 30.66 -18.18
CA PHE A 24 -23.39 31.97 -18.80
C PHE A 24 -24.58 32.00 -19.78
N SER A 25 -25.00 30.87 -20.35
CA SER A 25 -25.97 30.84 -21.46
C SER A 25 -27.42 31.03 -21.03
N GLN A 26 -27.77 30.70 -19.79
CA GLN A 26 -29.16 30.81 -19.31
C GLN A 26 -29.23 31.67 -18.06
N GLN A 27 -30.00 32.76 -18.14
CA GLN A 27 -30.21 33.71 -17.05
C GLN A 27 -30.80 33.03 -15.81
N GLU A 28 -31.64 32.01 -16.01
CA GLU A 28 -32.26 31.24 -14.94
C GLU A 28 -31.24 30.41 -14.15
N ASN A 29 -30.31 29.74 -14.84
CA ASN A 29 -29.20 29.02 -14.19
C ASN A 29 -28.31 30.00 -13.42
N ARG A 30 -28.01 31.18 -13.97
CA ARG A 30 -27.26 32.22 -13.24
C ARG A 30 -27.98 32.65 -11.97
N ARG A 31 -29.28 32.92 -12.03
CA ARG A 31 -30.07 33.27 -10.84
C ARG A 31 -30.08 32.14 -9.81
N LYS A 32 -30.22 30.88 -10.24
CA LYS A 32 -30.20 29.72 -9.36
C LYS A 32 -28.85 29.60 -8.64
N TRP A 33 -27.75 29.68 -9.38
CA TRP A 33 -26.40 29.57 -8.80
C TRP A 33 -26.02 30.78 -7.94
N LEU A 34 -26.41 32.00 -8.31
CA LEU A 34 -26.23 33.18 -7.46
C LEU A 34 -27.04 33.08 -6.16
N LYS A 35 -28.24 32.49 -6.21
CA LYS A 35 -29.05 32.22 -5.01
C LYS A 35 -28.39 31.17 -4.13
N GLU A 36 -27.85 30.10 -4.71
CA GLU A 36 -27.06 29.12 -3.95
C GLU A 36 -25.81 29.78 -3.36
N LEU A 37 -25.00 30.50 -4.15
CA LEU A 37 -23.83 31.22 -3.66
C LEU A 37 -24.16 32.18 -2.50
N GLY A 38 -25.31 32.86 -2.57
CA GLY A 38 -25.85 33.67 -1.46
C GLY A 38 -26.05 32.85 -0.18
N LYS A 39 -26.71 31.69 -0.27
CA LYS A 39 -26.89 30.78 0.89
C LYS A 39 -25.56 30.30 1.47
N TRP A 40 -24.57 30.03 0.61
CA TRP A 40 -23.24 29.61 1.06
C TRP A 40 -22.51 30.75 1.77
N ASN A 41 -22.61 31.97 1.25
CA ASN A 41 -22.06 33.17 1.91
C ASN A 41 -22.76 33.46 3.26
N ASP A 42 -24.08 33.27 3.35
CA ASP A 42 -24.82 33.45 4.61
C ASP A 42 -24.42 32.40 5.66
N ARG A 43 -24.21 31.15 5.23
CA ARG A 43 -23.68 30.08 6.09
C ARG A 43 -22.27 30.41 6.59
N LEU A 44 -21.39 30.87 5.70
CA LEU A 44 -20.04 31.30 6.05
C LEU A 44 -20.06 32.48 7.03
N ARG A 45 -20.93 33.47 6.81
CA ARG A 45 -21.11 34.59 7.73
C ARG A 45 -21.63 34.14 9.09
N THR A 46 -22.55 33.18 9.13
CA THR A 46 -23.08 32.60 10.38
C THR A 46 -21.98 31.88 11.17
N VAL A 47 -21.09 31.15 10.47
CA VAL A 47 -19.93 30.50 11.10
C VAL A 47 -18.95 31.55 11.61
N TYR A 48 -18.65 32.56 10.80
CA TYR A 48 -17.76 33.66 11.17
C TYR A 48 -18.25 34.44 12.41
N GLU A 49 -19.53 34.81 12.45
CA GLU A 49 -20.11 35.52 13.60
C GLU A 49 -20.18 34.62 14.86
N ARG A 50 -20.42 33.31 14.72
CA ARG A 50 -20.33 32.38 15.86
C ARG A 50 -18.91 32.30 16.43
N CYS A 51 -17.90 32.35 15.57
CA CYS A 51 -16.51 32.41 16.01
C CYS A 51 -16.19 33.75 16.67
N LYS A 52 -16.75 34.86 16.16
CA LYS A 52 -16.51 36.21 16.67
C LYS A 52 -17.18 36.48 18.04
N VAL A 53 -18.37 35.94 18.27
CA VAL A 53 -19.10 36.09 19.55
C VAL A 53 -18.45 35.28 20.70
N SER A 54 -17.61 34.29 20.37
CA SER A 54 -16.91 33.47 21.37
C SER A 54 -15.71 34.19 22.02
N GLU A 55 -15.31 35.37 21.55
CA GLU A 55 -14.17 36.13 22.08
C GLU A 55 -14.56 37.19 23.13
N SER A 56 -15.85 37.47 23.36
CA SER A 56 -16.26 38.66 24.15
C SER A 56 -17.30 38.42 25.26
N SER A 57 -17.49 37.21 25.79
CA SER A 57 -18.51 36.97 26.82
C SER A 57 -18.13 35.88 27.84
N THR A 58 -17.72 36.32 29.03
CA THR A 58 -17.57 35.51 30.23
C THR A 58 -18.93 35.41 30.94
N GLN A 59 -19.65 34.30 30.79
CA GLN A 59 -20.58 33.65 31.75
C GLN A 59 -21.54 32.67 31.03
N GLY A 60 -21.65 31.44 31.53
CA GLY A 60 -22.32 30.28 30.89
C GLY A 60 -23.86 30.29 30.90
N PRO A 61 -24.56 29.18 30.53
CA PRO A 61 -24.29 27.83 31.04
C PRO A 61 -24.21 26.67 30.02
N VAL A 62 -23.30 25.74 30.33
CA VAL A 62 -23.34 24.28 30.21
C VAL A 62 -23.89 23.66 28.91
N PHE A 63 -22.96 23.37 27.98
CA PHE A 63 -22.93 22.08 27.27
C PHE A 63 -21.48 21.58 27.25
N LYS A 64 -21.26 20.36 27.75
CA LYS A 64 -19.95 19.68 27.78
C LYS A 64 -19.47 19.41 26.36
N VAL A 65 -18.76 20.38 25.79
CA VAL A 65 -17.88 20.20 24.65
C VAL A 65 -16.47 20.17 25.22
N ILE A 66 -15.81 19.03 25.08
CA ILE A 66 -14.39 18.87 25.42
C ILE A 66 -13.63 19.67 24.35
N GLN A 67 -13.24 20.89 24.70
CA GLN A 67 -12.25 21.67 23.95
C GLN A 67 -10.82 21.33 24.43
N PRO A 68 -9.81 21.51 23.55
CA PRO A 68 -8.40 21.27 23.87
C PRO A 68 -7.85 22.45 24.67
N SER A 69 -7.27 22.17 25.84
CA SER A 69 -6.58 23.16 26.66
C SER A 69 -5.21 23.48 26.06
N THR A 70 -5.04 24.70 25.56
CA THR A 70 -3.72 25.33 25.41
C THR A 70 -3.26 25.81 26.78
N ALA A 71 -2.00 25.51 27.11
CA ALA A 71 -1.29 25.68 28.38
C ALA A 71 -1.51 24.55 29.40
N SER A 72 -0.63 23.53 29.34
CA SER A 72 -0.38 22.63 30.46
C SER A 72 0.92 21.83 30.28
N PRO A 73 1.49 21.33 31.40
CA PRO A 73 2.83 20.75 31.50
C PRO A 73 2.91 19.37 30.83
N ALA A 74 4.12 18.80 30.78
CA ALA A 74 4.47 17.50 30.18
C ALA A 74 3.28 16.50 30.11
N PRO A 75 2.96 15.96 28.92
CA PRO A 75 1.73 15.22 28.72
C PRO A 75 1.72 13.93 29.54
N ALA A 76 0.68 13.76 30.35
CA ALA A 76 0.34 12.47 30.94
C ALA A 76 0.14 11.46 29.80
N ALA A 77 0.85 10.32 29.88
CA ALA A 77 0.90 9.28 28.86
C ALA A 77 -0.49 8.69 28.55
N GLY A 78 -1.17 9.25 27.54
CA GLY A 78 -2.32 8.60 26.92
C GLY A 78 -1.87 7.32 26.23
N LYS A 79 -2.57 6.20 26.45
CA LYS A 79 -2.30 4.94 25.75
C LYS A 79 -2.45 5.17 24.24
N LEU A 80 -1.35 5.10 23.50
CA LEU A 80 -1.34 5.09 22.03
C LEU A 80 -2.25 3.96 21.51
N SER A 81 -2.92 4.19 20.38
CA SER A 81 -3.66 3.12 19.70
C SER A 81 -2.71 2.01 19.26
N HIS A 82 -3.21 0.78 19.15
CA HIS A 82 -2.40 -0.37 18.75
C HIS A 82 -1.70 -0.16 17.40
N SER A 83 -2.39 0.45 16.43
CA SER A 83 -1.80 0.78 15.12
C SER A 83 -0.70 1.85 15.21
N ALA A 84 -0.87 2.87 16.06
CA ALA A 84 0.17 3.86 16.32
C ALA A 84 1.40 3.23 16.98
N GLN A 85 1.20 2.29 17.91
CA GLN A 85 2.28 1.57 18.56
C GLN A 85 3.06 0.69 17.57
N LEU A 86 2.38 -0.09 16.73
CA LEU A 86 3.04 -0.91 15.71
C LEU A 86 3.86 -0.07 14.73
N ARG A 87 3.32 1.07 14.28
CA ARG A 87 4.05 2.02 13.43
C ARG A 87 5.30 2.54 14.16
N ALA A 88 5.17 2.96 15.42
CA ALA A 88 6.30 3.45 16.21
C ALA A 88 7.39 2.38 16.42
N LEU A 89 7.00 1.14 16.72
CA LEU A 89 7.92 0.00 16.85
C LEU A 89 8.62 -0.29 15.51
N SER A 90 7.89 -0.27 14.41
CA SER A 90 8.45 -0.46 13.07
C SER A 90 9.48 0.61 12.71
N ARG A 91 9.25 1.87 13.10
CA ARG A 91 10.27 2.94 12.96
C ARG A 91 11.53 2.64 13.76
N ARG A 92 11.36 2.28 15.04
CA ARG A 92 12.49 1.99 15.93
C ARG A 92 13.29 0.79 15.44
N LEU A 93 12.61 -0.25 14.94
CA LEU A 93 13.24 -1.39 14.27
C LEU A 93 14.11 -0.93 13.10
N PHE A 94 13.55 -0.14 12.18
CA PHE A 94 14.28 0.33 11.02
C PHE A 94 15.55 1.10 11.41
N VAL A 95 15.42 2.07 12.33
CA VAL A 95 16.56 2.87 12.81
C VAL A 95 17.57 2.01 13.56
N ALA A 96 17.11 0.99 14.27
CA ALA A 96 17.98 0.04 14.93
C ALA A 96 18.81 -0.74 13.91
N ILE A 97 18.16 -1.41 12.96
CA ILE A 97 18.83 -2.23 11.94
C ILE A 97 19.78 -1.39 11.07
N SER A 98 19.37 -0.20 10.65
CA SER A 98 20.16 0.65 9.77
C SER A 98 21.54 0.99 10.35
N SER A 99 21.62 1.15 11.67
CA SER A 99 22.88 1.44 12.38
C SER A 99 23.90 0.30 12.32
N TYR A 100 23.46 -0.95 12.10
CA TYR A 100 24.33 -2.13 11.96
C TYR A 100 24.56 -2.55 10.50
N TRP A 101 23.99 -1.82 9.55
CA TRP A 101 24.07 -2.12 8.12
C TRP A 101 25.28 -1.49 7.41
N LEU A 102 26.04 -0.66 8.13
CA LEU A 102 27.26 -0.04 7.63
C LEU A 102 28.38 -1.08 7.56
N CYS A 103 28.74 -1.49 6.35
CA CYS A 103 29.81 -2.45 6.09
C CYS A 103 30.76 -1.96 4.99
N ASN A 104 31.97 -2.53 4.96
CA ASN A 104 33.01 -2.20 3.96
C ASN A 104 33.02 -3.20 2.78
N CYS A 105 31.91 -3.87 2.50
CA CYS A 105 31.82 -4.83 1.40
C CYS A 105 31.93 -4.13 0.03
N PRO A 106 32.54 -4.77 -1.00
CA PRO A 106 32.69 -4.17 -2.34
C PRO A 106 31.36 -3.80 -3.00
N SER A 107 30.31 -4.57 -2.67
CA SER A 107 28.93 -4.32 -3.07
C SER A 107 28.05 -4.35 -1.83
N ARG A 108 27.02 -3.51 -1.85
CA ARG A 108 26.21 -3.17 -0.67
C ARG A 108 25.15 -4.23 -0.43
N HIS A 109 24.97 -4.64 0.82
CA HIS A 109 23.93 -5.59 1.19
C HIS A 109 22.54 -4.95 1.05
N GLU A 110 21.70 -5.56 0.24
CA GLU A 110 20.29 -5.21 0.10
C GLU A 110 19.48 -6.05 1.09
N ALA A 111 18.47 -5.44 1.72
CA ALA A 111 17.52 -6.13 2.58
C ALA A 111 16.14 -6.12 1.91
N SER A 112 15.48 -7.26 1.87
CA SER A 112 14.12 -7.40 1.37
C SER A 112 13.25 -7.88 2.52
N PHE A 113 12.37 -7.02 3.05
CA PHE A 113 11.53 -7.34 4.21
C PHE A 113 10.17 -7.88 3.79
N CYS A 114 9.74 -8.99 4.37
CA CYS A 114 8.49 -9.64 4.01
C CYS A 114 7.30 -8.79 4.45
N LEU A 115 6.47 -8.41 3.49
CA LEU A 115 5.29 -7.59 3.71
C LEU A 115 4.15 -8.37 4.37
N ALA A 116 4.17 -9.70 4.32
CA ALA A 116 3.17 -10.54 4.96
C ALA A 116 3.19 -10.43 6.50
N ASN A 117 4.36 -10.12 7.09
CA ASN A 117 4.47 -9.89 8.54
C ASN A 117 3.55 -8.76 9.01
N CYS A 118 3.25 -7.76 8.15
CA CYS A 118 2.35 -6.66 8.50
C CYS A 118 0.92 -7.14 8.84
N ILE A 119 0.46 -8.25 8.26
CA ILE A 119 -0.84 -8.84 8.61
C ILE A 119 -0.75 -9.49 10.00
N SER A 120 0.26 -10.33 10.22
CA SER A 120 0.46 -11.06 11.47
C SER A 120 0.56 -10.13 12.68
N MET A 121 1.34 -9.05 12.53
CA MET A 121 1.48 -8.01 13.56
C MET A 121 0.17 -7.34 13.94
N SER A 122 -0.76 -7.19 12.99
CA SER A 122 -2.07 -6.56 13.26
C SER A 122 -3.01 -7.47 14.06
N ASN A 123 -2.71 -8.77 14.14
CA ASN A 123 -3.51 -9.76 14.86
C ASN A 123 -2.90 -10.12 16.23
N ASP A 124 -1.59 -9.91 16.42
CA ASP A 124 -0.92 -10.20 17.69
C ASP A 124 -1.24 -9.12 18.75
N SER A 125 -1.54 -9.58 19.97
CA SER A 125 -1.85 -8.74 21.12
C SER A 125 -0.62 -8.43 21.98
N SER A 126 0.56 -8.97 21.63
CA SER A 126 1.81 -8.75 22.37
C SER A 126 2.29 -7.28 22.24
N LEU A 127 1.88 -6.45 23.20
CA LEU A 127 2.29 -5.05 23.26
C LEU A 127 3.80 -4.94 23.52
N GLY A 128 4.55 -4.49 22.52
CA GLY A 128 5.98 -4.19 22.66
C GLY A 128 6.94 -5.16 21.97
N GLN A 129 6.41 -6.19 21.29
CA GLN A 129 7.21 -7.08 20.44
C GLN A 129 6.81 -6.94 18.98
N LEU A 130 7.78 -7.10 18.08
CA LEU A 130 7.57 -7.00 16.65
C LEU A 130 8.52 -7.97 15.94
N HIS A 131 8.03 -8.62 14.89
CA HIS A 131 8.78 -9.66 14.17
C HIS A 131 8.68 -9.43 12.67
N PHE A 132 9.82 -9.49 11.98
CA PHE A 132 9.89 -9.44 10.53
C PHE A 132 10.79 -10.55 10.00
N ASP A 133 10.32 -11.22 8.96
CA ASP A 133 11.15 -12.04 8.11
C ASP A 133 11.75 -11.17 7.01
N PHE A 134 13.00 -11.42 6.65
CA PHE A 134 13.67 -10.69 5.59
C PHE A 134 14.67 -11.59 4.85
N LEU A 135 15.02 -11.16 3.65
CA LEU A 135 16.11 -11.73 2.87
C LEU A 135 17.22 -10.69 2.79
N ILE A 136 18.47 -11.13 2.92
CA ILE A 136 19.64 -10.29 2.77
C ILE A 136 20.50 -10.75 1.59
N SER A 137 20.93 -9.80 0.77
CA SER A 137 21.76 -10.09 -0.39
C SER A 137 23.24 -10.16 -0.01
N GLU A 138 23.92 -11.18 -0.53
CA GLU A 138 25.36 -11.35 -0.53
C GLU A 138 25.85 -11.36 -1.97
N TRP A 139 26.91 -10.59 -2.24
CA TRP A 139 27.50 -10.49 -3.57
C TRP A 139 28.69 -11.45 -3.66
N GLU A 140 28.61 -12.41 -4.58
CA GLU A 140 29.67 -13.39 -4.84
C GLU A 140 30.39 -13.01 -6.14
N ASP A 141 31.73 -12.91 -6.08
CA ASP A 141 32.56 -12.59 -7.24
C ASP A 141 32.75 -13.84 -8.13
N ILE A 142 32.31 -13.76 -9.39
CA ILE A 142 32.31 -14.89 -10.34
C ILE A 142 33.68 -15.06 -11.02
N THR A 143 34.65 -14.16 -10.76
CA THR A 143 35.94 -14.11 -11.49
C THR A 143 36.83 -15.35 -11.36
N SER A 144 36.52 -16.30 -10.48
CA SER A 144 37.34 -17.49 -10.24
C SER A 144 36.99 -18.73 -11.10
N ALA A 145 35.90 -18.76 -11.88
CA ALA A 145 35.41 -20.02 -12.47
C ALA A 145 35.17 -20.10 -13.99
N SER A 146 35.16 -19.01 -14.80
CA SER A 146 34.93 -19.17 -16.25
C SER A 146 35.46 -18.00 -17.09
N LEU A 147 36.43 -18.31 -17.96
CA LEU A 147 37.12 -17.36 -18.84
C LEU A 147 36.35 -16.98 -20.12
N LEU A 148 35.10 -17.37 -20.32
CA LEU A 148 34.40 -17.11 -21.58
C LEU A 148 32.94 -16.68 -21.38
N ARG A 149 32.68 -15.42 -21.79
CA ARG A 149 31.41 -14.65 -21.90
C ARG A 149 31.03 -13.80 -20.67
N LYS A 150 31.08 -12.47 -20.85
CA LYS A 150 30.44 -11.48 -19.95
C LYS A 150 28.93 -11.80 -19.84
N PRO A 151 28.38 -11.87 -18.62
CA PRO A 151 27.60 -10.75 -18.07
C PRO A 151 27.97 -10.49 -16.59
N SER A 152 27.43 -9.42 -15.99
CA SER A 152 27.48 -9.04 -14.55
C SER A 152 28.56 -9.71 -13.67
N ARG A 153 29.59 -8.97 -13.24
CA ARG A 153 30.75 -9.50 -12.47
C ARG A 153 30.39 -10.24 -11.16
N TYR A 154 29.14 -10.17 -10.70
CA TYR A 154 28.72 -10.68 -9.41
C TYR A 154 27.41 -11.48 -9.50
N LYS A 155 27.35 -12.60 -8.78
CA LYS A 155 26.12 -13.37 -8.54
C LYS A 155 25.56 -12.91 -7.20
N VAL A 156 24.27 -12.59 -7.16
CA VAL A 156 23.60 -12.24 -5.90
C VAL A 156 23.04 -13.51 -5.28
N LYS A 157 23.45 -13.80 -4.05
CA LYS A 157 22.93 -14.89 -3.21
C LYS A 157 22.07 -14.29 -2.12
N TRP A 158 20.91 -14.86 -1.87
CA TRP A 158 20.00 -14.41 -0.81
C TRP A 158 20.07 -15.35 0.40
N HIS A 159 20.13 -14.75 1.58
CA HIS A 159 20.07 -15.45 2.87
C HIS A 159 18.81 -15.08 3.61
N GLU A 160 18.16 -16.08 4.19
CA GLU A 160 16.98 -15.90 5.02
C GLU A 160 17.39 -15.45 6.42
N GLY A 161 16.72 -14.40 6.88
CA GLY A 161 16.90 -13.81 8.18
C GLY A 161 15.54 -13.50 8.81
N SER A 162 15.50 -13.44 10.12
CA SER A 162 14.36 -12.88 10.85
C SER A 162 14.87 -11.93 11.92
N VAL A 163 14.06 -10.95 12.27
CA VAL A 163 14.39 -9.98 13.32
C VAL A 163 13.23 -9.84 14.28
N THR A 164 13.52 -10.00 15.56
CA THR A 164 12.60 -9.73 16.65
C THR A 164 13.03 -8.46 17.35
N TYR A 165 12.10 -7.55 17.53
CA TYR A 165 12.27 -6.31 18.27
C TYR A 165 11.48 -6.39 19.57
N SER A 166 12.09 -6.07 20.70
CA SER A 166 11.46 -6.03 22.01
C SER A 166 11.76 -4.71 22.72
N THR A 167 10.73 -4.11 23.33
CA THR A 167 10.90 -2.97 24.25
C THR A 167 11.24 -3.39 25.67
N ALA A 168 11.18 -4.68 25.99
CA ALA A 168 11.61 -5.22 27.27
C ALA A 168 13.05 -5.72 27.15
N CYS A 169 13.94 -5.26 28.05
CA CYS A 169 15.27 -5.85 28.23
C CYS A 169 15.12 -7.23 28.86
N GLY A 170 15.55 -8.27 28.16
CA GLY A 170 15.65 -9.60 28.71
C GLY A 170 16.92 -9.72 29.54
N ASN A 171 16.91 -10.54 30.59
CA ASN A 171 18.15 -11.03 31.23
C ASN A 171 18.84 -12.05 30.30
N ASN A 172 19.13 -11.67 29.06
CA ASN A 172 19.80 -12.51 28.07
C ASN A 172 21.32 -12.46 28.29
N GLY A 173 21.76 -12.94 29.46
CA GLY A 173 23.15 -12.86 29.93
C GLY A 173 24.20 -13.66 29.12
N SER A 174 23.86 -14.19 27.94
CA SER A 174 24.74 -15.07 27.17
C SER A 174 24.74 -14.85 25.65
N ILE A 175 23.94 -13.92 25.10
CA ILE A 175 23.92 -13.69 23.65
C ILE A 175 24.98 -12.65 23.29
N ALA A 176 25.94 -13.03 22.45
CA ALA A 176 26.99 -12.13 21.99
C ALA A 176 26.39 -10.96 21.21
N ARG A 177 26.90 -9.74 21.41
CA ARG A 177 26.45 -8.57 20.65
C ARG A 177 26.93 -8.67 19.20
N LEU A 178 26.05 -8.34 18.26
CA LEU A 178 26.43 -8.29 16.85
C LEU A 178 27.22 -7.02 16.57
N LYS A 179 28.36 -7.16 15.88
CA LYS A 179 29.18 -6.02 15.47
C LYS A 179 28.57 -5.30 14.26
N ASP A 180 28.28 -6.06 13.22
CA ASP A 180 27.75 -5.60 11.95
C ASP A 180 26.96 -6.73 11.27
N ILE A 181 26.18 -6.38 10.25
CA ILE A 181 25.36 -7.36 9.54
C ILE A 181 26.19 -8.43 8.79
N CYS A 182 27.44 -8.12 8.41
CA CYS A 182 28.32 -9.07 7.73
C CYS A 182 28.68 -10.24 8.64
N ALA A 183 28.88 -10.00 9.94
CA ALA A 183 29.08 -11.06 10.92
C ALA A 183 27.88 -12.03 11.00
N ALA A 184 26.65 -11.55 10.76
CA ALA A 184 25.48 -12.41 10.67
C ALA A 184 25.41 -13.19 9.35
N ILE A 185 25.80 -12.59 8.23
CA ILE A 185 25.91 -13.31 6.95
C ILE A 185 26.97 -14.42 7.03
N GLU A 186 28.13 -14.12 7.64
CA GLU A 186 29.23 -15.07 7.77
C GLU A 186 28.81 -16.35 8.51
N SER A 187 27.96 -16.22 9.55
CA SER A 187 27.52 -17.37 10.34
C SER A 187 26.68 -18.38 9.54
N VAL A 188 26.01 -17.93 8.47
CA VAL A 188 25.17 -18.76 7.59
C VAL A 188 25.75 -19.01 6.21
N ARG A 189 26.84 -18.34 5.82
CA ARG A 189 27.39 -18.35 4.45
C ARG A 189 27.57 -19.76 3.88
N THR A 190 28.15 -20.65 4.68
CA THR A 190 28.49 -22.03 4.29
C THR A 190 27.35 -23.03 4.53
N GLN A 191 26.29 -22.63 5.24
CA GLN A 191 25.24 -23.54 5.73
C GLN A 191 24.00 -23.48 4.84
N LYS A 192 23.71 -24.56 4.09
CA LYS A 192 22.62 -24.58 3.09
C LYS A 192 21.21 -24.49 3.67
N THR A 193 21.00 -25.01 4.87
CA THR A 193 19.69 -25.23 5.49
C THR A 193 19.40 -24.30 6.65
N VAL A 194 20.28 -23.31 6.88
CA VAL A 194 20.24 -22.45 8.07
C VAL A 194 19.93 -21.02 7.67
N ALA A 195 19.09 -20.39 8.47
CA ALA A 195 18.77 -18.98 8.51
C ALA A 195 19.27 -18.40 9.85
N PHE A 196 19.36 -17.08 9.94
CA PHE A 196 19.73 -16.43 11.20
C PHE A 196 18.59 -15.59 11.77
N GLN A 197 18.53 -15.50 13.08
CA GLN A 197 17.60 -14.65 13.80
C GLN A 197 18.36 -13.58 14.58
N LEU A 198 17.96 -12.34 14.39
CA LEU A 198 18.45 -11.18 15.09
C LEU A 198 17.47 -10.79 16.20
N HIS A 199 17.98 -10.39 17.35
CA HIS A 199 17.15 -9.86 18.43
C HIS A 199 17.59 -8.44 18.77
N ILE A 200 16.65 -7.50 18.76
CA ILE A 200 16.87 -6.10 19.12
C ILE A 200 16.15 -5.82 20.43
N GLU A 201 16.92 -5.43 21.43
CA GLU A 201 16.39 -4.93 22.70
C GLU A 201 16.59 -3.42 22.75
N ASP A 202 15.51 -2.68 23.00
CA ASP A 202 15.51 -1.21 23.07
C ASP A 202 14.57 -0.72 24.18
N ASP A 203 15.15 -0.45 25.35
CA ASP A 203 14.47 0.07 26.55
C ASP A 203 14.24 1.59 26.50
N GLY A 204 14.63 2.24 25.40
CA GLY A 204 14.55 3.69 25.21
C GLY A 204 15.78 4.47 25.68
N GLN A 205 16.67 3.88 26.47
CA GLN A 205 17.97 4.46 26.86
C GLN A 205 19.12 3.79 26.12
N THR A 206 19.06 2.46 26.02
CA THR A 206 20.05 1.63 25.36
C THR A 206 19.39 0.82 24.26
N ARG A 207 20.16 0.57 23.20
CA ARG A 207 19.75 -0.26 22.09
C ARG A 207 20.87 -1.24 21.78
N VAL A 208 20.54 -2.52 21.78
CA VAL A 208 21.50 -3.59 21.53
C VAL A 208 20.95 -4.54 20.47
N LEU A 209 21.76 -4.78 19.44
CA LEU A 209 21.53 -5.89 18.51
C LEU A 209 22.28 -7.11 19.01
N LEU A 210 21.52 -8.11 19.41
CA LEU A 210 22.04 -9.41 19.84
C LEU A 210 22.28 -10.29 18.62
N GLY A 211 23.33 -11.10 18.73
CA GLY A 211 23.93 -11.88 17.67
C GLY A 211 23.00 -12.90 17.02
N PRO A 212 23.40 -13.40 15.83
CA PRO A 212 22.60 -14.30 15.04
C PRO A 212 22.40 -15.62 15.78
N GLU A 213 21.18 -15.88 16.23
CA GLU A 213 20.73 -17.21 16.60
C GLU A 213 20.50 -18.01 15.31
N LEU A 214 21.15 -19.17 15.19
CA LEU A 214 20.99 -20.02 14.02
C LEU A 214 19.69 -20.81 14.13
N ARG A 215 18.88 -20.76 13.08
CA ARG A 215 17.62 -21.51 12.99
C ARG A 215 17.54 -22.28 11.67
N SER A 216 16.70 -23.30 11.65
CA SER A 216 16.31 -23.92 10.39
C SER A 216 15.58 -22.89 9.52
N LYS A 217 15.83 -22.94 8.21
CA LYS A 217 15.05 -22.18 7.24
C LYS A 217 13.58 -22.59 7.26
N ASP A 218 12.70 -21.62 7.12
CA ASP A 218 11.29 -21.89 6.90
C ASP A 218 10.96 -21.94 5.41
N LEU A 219 11.78 -21.27 4.56
CA LEU A 219 11.44 -21.03 3.17
C LEU A 219 12.47 -21.61 2.19
N PRO A 220 12.05 -22.47 1.24
CA PRO A 220 12.93 -23.03 0.23
C PRO A 220 13.03 -22.04 -0.94
N TYR A 221 13.86 -21.00 -0.82
CA TYR A 221 14.20 -20.13 -1.94
C TYR A 221 15.42 -20.67 -2.70
N TYR A 222 15.38 -20.62 -4.04
CA TYR A 222 16.45 -21.08 -4.92
C TYR A 222 17.81 -20.46 -4.52
N ARG A 223 18.77 -21.31 -4.13
CA ARG A 223 20.17 -20.89 -3.89
C ARG A 223 21.10 -21.12 -5.08
N ASP A 224 20.80 -22.07 -5.97
CA ASP A 224 21.85 -22.72 -6.75
C ASP A 224 21.53 -23.04 -8.22
N SER A 225 20.43 -22.57 -8.82
CA SER A 225 20.24 -22.78 -10.25
C SER A 225 20.94 -21.71 -11.09
N ASP A 226 21.57 -22.12 -12.19
CA ASP A 226 22.03 -21.26 -13.29
C ASP A 226 20.87 -20.53 -14.01
N LEU A 227 19.63 -20.68 -13.51
CA LEU A 227 18.43 -20.07 -14.04
C LEU A 227 18.22 -18.71 -13.35
N GLN A 228 18.61 -17.66 -14.06
CA GLN A 228 18.24 -16.28 -13.75
C GLN A 228 16.81 -15.98 -14.24
N PRO A 229 16.01 -15.18 -13.50
CA PRO A 229 16.32 -14.55 -12.22
C PRO A 229 15.73 -15.30 -11.01
N ALA A 230 16.45 -15.30 -9.88
CA ALA A 230 15.98 -15.88 -8.60
C ALA A 230 14.80 -15.11 -7.97
N SER A 231 14.56 -13.89 -8.46
CA SER A 231 13.49 -13.00 -8.01
C SER A 231 12.88 -12.22 -9.18
N ILE A 232 11.70 -11.66 -8.96
CA ILE A 232 10.95 -10.90 -9.97
C ILE A 232 10.20 -9.76 -9.29
N SER A 233 10.26 -8.55 -9.87
CA SER A 233 9.51 -7.40 -9.32
C SER A 233 8.03 -7.49 -9.67
N LEU A 234 7.17 -6.81 -8.91
CA LEU A 234 5.74 -6.75 -9.20
C LEU A 234 5.46 -6.16 -10.59
N ASP A 235 6.24 -5.17 -11.02
CA ASP A 235 6.14 -4.62 -12.38
C ASP A 235 6.37 -5.68 -13.47
N GLN A 236 7.43 -6.49 -13.29
CA GLN A 236 7.73 -7.59 -14.19
C GLN A 236 6.66 -8.68 -14.12
N LEU A 237 6.13 -8.99 -12.94
CA LEU A 237 5.01 -9.93 -12.77
C LEU A 237 3.76 -9.49 -13.54
N LEU A 238 3.40 -8.21 -13.44
CA LEU A 238 2.22 -7.65 -14.11
C LEU A 238 2.38 -7.61 -15.63
N THR A 239 3.62 -7.60 -16.13
CA THR A 239 3.93 -7.48 -17.56
C THR A 239 4.18 -8.82 -18.25
N ARG A 240 4.92 -9.72 -17.59
CA ARG A 240 5.48 -10.94 -18.19
C ARG A 240 4.77 -12.21 -17.77
N GLU A 241 4.29 -12.25 -16.54
CA GLU A 241 3.72 -13.47 -15.96
C GLU A 241 2.23 -13.63 -16.23
N LYS A 242 1.81 -14.90 -16.27
CA LYS A 242 0.40 -15.24 -16.41
C LYS A 242 -0.38 -14.73 -15.20
N LYS A 243 -1.57 -14.18 -15.48
CA LYS A 243 -2.51 -13.69 -14.46
C LYS A 243 -2.87 -14.81 -13.46
N PRO A 244 -2.51 -14.70 -12.17
CA PRO A 244 -2.84 -15.69 -11.18
C PRO A 244 -4.34 -15.66 -10.82
N PRO A 245 -4.84 -16.72 -10.15
CA PRO A 245 -6.21 -16.78 -9.65
C PRO A 245 -6.60 -15.53 -8.85
N LEU A 246 -7.89 -15.18 -8.90
CA LEU A 246 -8.41 -13.98 -8.22
C LEU A 246 -8.13 -14.00 -6.71
N ALA A 247 -8.19 -15.16 -6.06
CA ALA A 247 -7.90 -15.31 -4.63
C ALA A 247 -6.48 -14.82 -4.28
N ILE A 248 -5.47 -15.21 -5.06
CA ILE A 248 -4.08 -14.77 -4.87
C ILE A 248 -3.98 -13.24 -5.01
N ARG A 249 -4.60 -12.66 -6.03
CA ARG A 249 -4.54 -11.22 -6.29
C ARG A 249 -5.20 -10.40 -5.18
N LEU A 250 -6.28 -10.92 -4.59
CA LEU A 250 -6.95 -10.28 -3.46
C LEU A 250 -6.17 -10.43 -2.15
N ARG A 251 -5.48 -11.57 -1.96
CA ARG A 251 -4.55 -11.74 -0.85
C ARG A 251 -3.39 -10.74 -0.95
N LEU A 252 -2.78 -10.57 -2.12
CA LEU A 252 -1.76 -9.54 -2.36
C LEU A 252 -2.28 -8.14 -2.06
N ALA A 253 -3.48 -7.81 -2.54
CA ALA A 253 -4.12 -6.52 -2.24
C ALA A 253 -4.27 -6.29 -0.72
N HIS A 254 -4.64 -7.33 0.02
CA HIS A 254 -4.76 -7.27 1.48
C HIS A 254 -3.40 -7.11 2.17
N ILE A 255 -2.37 -7.83 1.73
CA ILE A 255 -0.98 -7.66 2.21
C ILE A 255 -0.54 -6.21 1.99
N PHE A 256 -0.64 -5.69 0.76
CA PHE A 256 -0.20 -4.33 0.42
C PHE A 256 -0.96 -3.26 1.19
N ALA A 257 -2.26 -3.45 1.45
CA ALA A 257 -3.02 -2.51 2.27
C ALA A 257 -2.48 -2.43 3.71
N HIS A 258 -2.15 -3.58 4.33
CA HIS A 258 -1.51 -3.61 5.65
C HIS A 258 -0.10 -3.02 5.63
N SER A 259 0.66 -3.28 4.57
CA SER A 259 2.01 -2.72 4.40
C SER A 259 2.00 -1.20 4.31
N VAL A 260 1.09 -0.61 3.52
CA VAL A 260 0.92 0.86 3.47
C VAL A 260 0.52 1.39 4.84
N PHE A 261 -0.47 0.75 5.47
CA PHE A 261 -0.96 1.17 6.79
C PHE A 261 0.11 1.19 7.87
N GLN A 262 1.10 0.29 7.81
CA GLN A 262 2.15 0.20 8.82
C GLN A 262 3.46 0.89 8.45
N LEU A 263 3.84 0.87 7.17
CA LEU A 263 5.19 1.25 6.72
C LEU A 263 5.23 2.56 5.89
N HIS A 264 4.11 3.03 5.33
CA HIS A 264 4.11 4.32 4.62
C HIS A 264 4.27 5.50 5.60
N GLU A 265 4.86 6.62 5.19
CA GLU A 265 5.23 7.77 6.07
C GLU A 265 6.13 7.39 7.25
N SER A 266 6.89 6.31 7.09
CA SER A 266 7.84 5.85 8.09
C SER A 266 9.24 5.83 7.45
N PRO A 267 10.32 5.54 8.20
CA PRO A 267 11.69 5.62 7.67
C PRO A 267 11.99 4.50 6.65
N TRP A 268 11.14 3.49 6.59
CA TRP A 268 11.06 2.56 5.48
C TRP A 268 10.87 3.35 4.18
N PRO A 269 11.44 2.94 3.05
CA PRO A 269 11.55 3.79 1.88
C PRO A 269 10.17 4.07 1.24
N SER A 270 9.44 5.05 1.78
CA SER A 270 8.07 5.42 1.44
C SER A 270 7.95 5.95 0.00
N ASN A 271 8.98 6.67 -0.45
CA ASN A 271 9.13 7.13 -1.83
C ASN A 271 9.28 5.95 -2.81
N GLN A 272 9.94 4.87 -2.40
CA GLN A 272 10.16 3.64 -3.16
C GLN A 272 9.00 2.65 -3.07
N TRP A 273 7.97 2.90 -2.26
CA TRP A 273 6.82 2.00 -2.22
C TRP A 273 6.06 2.07 -3.56
N ASN A 274 6.48 1.26 -4.52
CA ASN A 274 5.96 1.12 -5.87
C ASN A 274 6.21 -0.33 -6.34
N LYS A 275 5.60 -0.72 -7.46
CA LYS A 275 5.71 -2.08 -8.02
C LYS A 275 7.13 -2.50 -8.45
N GLU A 276 8.08 -1.59 -8.58
CA GLU A 276 9.47 -1.92 -8.93
C GLU A 276 10.26 -2.40 -7.71
N HIS A 277 9.90 -1.92 -6.51
CA HIS A 277 10.58 -2.25 -5.25
C HIS A 277 9.89 -3.36 -4.44
N ILE A 278 8.74 -3.84 -4.92
CA ILE A 278 8.07 -5.03 -4.39
C ILE A 278 8.57 -6.23 -5.20
N THR A 279 9.22 -7.16 -4.51
CA THR A 279 9.89 -8.32 -5.12
C THR A 279 9.26 -9.62 -4.63
N PHE A 280 9.22 -10.61 -5.53
CA PHE A 280 8.79 -11.96 -5.26
C PHE A 280 9.92 -12.93 -5.60
N PHE A 281 9.93 -14.08 -4.96
CA PHE A 281 10.95 -15.12 -5.17
C PHE A 281 10.31 -16.38 -5.73
N TYR A 282 11.09 -17.14 -6.49
CA TYR A 282 10.67 -18.46 -6.97
C TYR A 282 10.91 -19.51 -5.88
N MET A 283 9.94 -20.40 -5.69
CA MET A 283 10.01 -21.55 -4.79
C MET A 283 10.93 -22.63 -5.38
N GLU A 284 11.82 -23.16 -4.55
CA GLU A 284 12.76 -24.22 -4.94
C GLU A 284 12.05 -25.40 -5.59
N ASN A 285 12.65 -25.94 -6.65
CA ASN A 285 12.21 -27.16 -7.35
C ASN A 285 10.84 -27.10 -8.04
N THR A 286 10.21 -25.93 -8.18
CA THR A 286 8.85 -25.84 -8.76
C THR A 286 8.66 -24.78 -9.84
N ASP A 287 9.63 -23.87 -10.04
CA ASP A 287 9.52 -22.68 -10.91
C ASP A 287 8.26 -21.83 -10.63
N LYS A 288 7.66 -21.99 -9.45
CA LYS A 288 6.47 -21.26 -9.02
C LYS A 288 6.89 -20.04 -8.24
N ILE A 289 6.16 -18.95 -8.44
CA ILE A 289 6.33 -17.72 -7.67
C ILE A 289 5.66 -17.89 -6.31
N ASP A 290 6.38 -17.51 -5.26
CA ASP A 290 5.84 -17.40 -3.91
C ASP A 290 5.08 -16.08 -3.75
N TYR A 291 3.75 -16.15 -3.93
CA TYR A 291 2.87 -15.00 -3.75
C TYR A 291 2.50 -14.72 -2.29
N ASP A 292 2.79 -15.65 -1.37
CA ASP A 292 2.43 -15.50 0.03
C ASP A 292 3.43 -14.59 0.77
N HIS A 293 4.66 -14.49 0.26
CA HIS A 293 5.72 -13.66 0.83
C HIS A 293 6.23 -12.61 -0.19
N PRO A 294 5.46 -11.54 -0.48
CA PRO A 294 6.00 -10.39 -1.18
C PRO A 294 6.97 -9.64 -0.27
N TYR A 295 8.08 -9.18 -0.83
CA TYR A 295 9.12 -8.46 -0.10
C TYR A 295 9.23 -7.00 -0.56
N LEU A 296 9.53 -6.10 0.37
CA LEU A 296 9.89 -4.71 0.09
C LEU A 296 11.41 -4.57 0.15
N ASN A 297 12.02 -4.24 -0.98
CA ASN A 297 13.45 -4.00 -1.06
C ASN A 297 13.81 -2.68 -0.37
N THR A 298 14.89 -2.70 0.40
CA THR A 298 15.37 -1.59 1.22
C THR A 298 16.89 -1.52 1.13
N SER A 299 17.39 -0.31 0.89
CA SER A 299 18.79 0.05 1.15
C SER A 299 18.84 1.04 2.31
N PHE A 300 19.61 0.71 3.35
CA PHE A 300 19.70 1.51 4.57
C PHE A 300 20.62 2.74 4.44
N GLU A 301 21.26 2.94 3.29
CA GLU A 301 22.27 3.99 3.10
C GLU A 301 21.68 5.33 2.64
N THR A 302 20.47 5.32 2.08
CA THR A 302 19.78 6.53 1.61
C THR A 302 18.99 7.24 2.70
N PHE A 303 19.21 6.89 3.98
CA PHE A 303 18.57 7.58 5.10
C PHE A 303 19.20 8.95 5.33
N SER A 304 18.99 9.86 4.38
CA SER A 304 19.01 11.29 4.67
C SER A 304 17.74 11.60 5.45
N ASP A 305 17.82 12.40 6.51
CA ASP A 305 16.68 12.99 7.25
C ASP A 305 15.77 13.89 6.37
N GLN A 306 15.82 13.73 5.05
CA GLN A 306 14.91 14.36 4.11
C GLN A 306 13.52 13.81 4.36
N LYS A 307 12.77 14.54 5.19
CA LYS A 307 11.30 14.51 5.17
C LYS A 307 10.87 14.52 3.72
N GLU A 308 10.11 13.51 3.32
CA GLU A 308 9.60 13.34 1.97
C GLU A 308 8.98 14.65 1.49
N THR A 309 9.66 15.32 0.55
CA THR A 309 9.16 16.56 -0.04
C THR A 309 8.08 16.16 -1.03
N ARG A 310 6.83 16.28 -0.58
CA ARG A 310 5.68 16.08 -1.44
C ARG A 310 5.78 16.97 -2.69
N ASP A 311 5.51 16.38 -3.85
CA ASP A 311 5.31 17.17 -5.06
C ASP A 311 4.04 18.04 -4.88
N PRO A 312 4.16 19.37 -4.83
CA PRO A 312 3.03 20.27 -4.63
C PRO A 312 2.01 20.20 -5.76
N THR A 313 2.38 19.63 -6.91
CA THR A 313 1.50 19.45 -8.06
C THR A 313 0.70 18.14 -7.99
N LEU A 314 1.01 17.22 -7.08
CA LEU A 314 0.23 16.00 -6.87
C LEU A 314 -1.13 16.33 -6.24
N MET A 315 -2.20 16.03 -6.98
CA MET A 315 -3.58 16.34 -6.57
C MET A 315 -4.06 15.50 -5.39
N HIS A 316 -3.55 14.27 -5.24
CA HIS A 316 -3.99 13.37 -4.18
C HIS A 316 -3.42 13.79 -2.82
N LYS A 317 -4.23 13.70 -1.77
CA LYS A 317 -3.86 14.18 -0.42
C LYS A 317 -2.83 13.31 0.32
N ASN A 318 -2.53 12.12 -0.21
CA ASN A 318 -1.57 11.17 0.35
C ASN A 318 -1.01 10.27 -0.77
N ALA A 319 0.30 10.29 -1.01
CA ALA A 319 0.89 9.54 -2.12
C ALA A 319 0.77 8.01 -1.94
N GLY A 320 1.02 7.48 -0.74
CA GLY A 320 0.94 6.04 -0.46
C GLY A 320 -0.45 5.45 -0.66
N ILE A 321 -1.49 6.15 -0.17
CA ILE A 321 -2.88 5.70 -0.34
C ILE A 321 -3.27 5.74 -1.83
N LEU A 322 -2.82 6.75 -2.58
CA LEU A 322 -3.01 6.79 -4.04
C LEU A 322 -2.35 5.59 -4.73
N LYS A 323 -1.08 5.34 -4.42
CA LYS A 323 -0.31 4.22 -5.00
C LYS A 323 -0.98 2.88 -4.69
N LEU A 324 -1.54 2.70 -3.49
CA LEU A 324 -2.35 1.54 -3.15
C LEU A 324 -3.57 1.43 -4.07
N GLY A 325 -4.33 2.52 -4.26
CA GLY A 325 -5.50 2.54 -5.15
C GLY A 325 -5.15 2.14 -6.59
N ILE A 326 -4.01 2.60 -7.10
CA ILE A 326 -3.47 2.20 -8.41
C ILE A 326 -3.13 0.71 -8.41
N LEU A 327 -2.37 0.23 -7.42
CA LEU A 327 -2.01 -1.19 -7.29
C LEU A 327 -3.23 -2.11 -7.21
N LEU A 328 -4.32 -1.68 -6.56
CA LEU A 328 -5.57 -2.46 -6.53
C LEU A 328 -6.17 -2.62 -7.93
N ILE A 329 -6.10 -1.59 -8.77
CA ILE A 329 -6.51 -1.69 -10.19
C ILE A 329 -5.57 -2.63 -10.94
N GLU A 330 -4.26 -2.44 -10.78
CA GLU A 330 -3.23 -3.24 -11.46
C GLU A 330 -3.33 -4.72 -11.08
N LEU A 331 -3.49 -5.05 -9.80
CA LEU A 331 -3.70 -6.42 -9.33
C LEU A 331 -5.01 -7.00 -9.84
N TYR A 332 -6.08 -6.20 -9.96
CA TYR A 332 -7.37 -6.70 -10.45
C TYR A 332 -7.34 -7.01 -11.95
N ASP A 333 -6.78 -6.13 -12.76
CA ASP A 333 -6.65 -6.35 -14.21
C ASP A 333 -5.42 -7.20 -14.58
N TRP A 334 -4.46 -7.33 -13.66
CA TRP A 334 -3.14 -7.95 -13.84
C TRP A 334 -2.38 -7.32 -14.99
N LYS A 335 -2.29 -5.99 -14.96
CA LYS A 335 -1.57 -5.17 -15.93
C LYS A 335 -1.06 -3.90 -15.27
N PRO A 336 0.09 -3.37 -15.71
CA PRO A 336 0.56 -2.05 -15.29
C PRO A 336 -0.44 -0.95 -15.66
N ILE A 337 -0.59 0.07 -14.81
CA ILE A 337 -1.48 1.22 -15.05
C ILE A 337 -1.12 1.97 -16.33
N GLU A 338 0.16 1.96 -16.71
CA GLU A 338 0.71 2.59 -17.91
C GLU A 338 0.09 2.01 -19.18
N THR A 339 -0.24 0.71 -19.18
CA THR A 339 -0.90 0.05 -20.31
C THR A 339 -2.32 0.54 -20.54
N HIS A 340 -2.88 1.24 -19.55
CA HIS A 340 -4.22 1.79 -19.63
C HIS A 340 -4.22 3.26 -20.03
N ARG A 341 -3.09 3.99 -19.98
CA ARG A 341 -3.01 5.43 -20.28
C ARG A 341 -3.60 5.76 -21.66
N GLN A 342 -4.28 6.89 -21.74
CA GLN A 342 -4.84 7.44 -22.98
C GLN A 342 -4.37 8.89 -23.18
N PRO A 343 -4.44 9.43 -24.42
CA PRO A 343 -4.02 10.82 -24.68
C PRO A 343 -4.72 11.86 -23.80
N LEU A 344 -5.95 11.59 -23.37
CA LEU A 344 -6.70 12.47 -22.45
C LEU A 344 -6.14 12.50 -21.02
N ASP A 345 -5.36 11.48 -20.62
CA ASP A 345 -4.70 11.41 -19.31
C ASP A 345 -3.35 12.17 -19.31
N LEU A 346 -2.90 12.66 -20.48
CA LEU A 346 -1.64 13.35 -20.68
C LEU A 346 -1.84 14.86 -20.74
N LYS A 347 -0.86 15.63 -20.25
CA LYS A 347 -0.84 17.09 -20.40
C LYS A 347 0.06 17.46 -21.57
N ASN A 348 -0.50 18.06 -22.61
CA ASN A 348 0.22 18.39 -23.86
C ASN A 348 0.94 17.17 -24.47
N GLY A 349 0.32 15.99 -24.39
CA GLY A 349 0.91 14.74 -24.90
C GLY A 349 2.04 14.15 -24.05
N GLN A 350 2.36 14.73 -22.90
CA GLN A 350 3.39 14.23 -21.98
C GLN A 350 2.80 13.69 -20.68
N CYS A 351 3.46 12.68 -20.10
CA CYS A 351 3.13 12.17 -18.78
C CYS A 351 3.48 13.21 -17.71
N THR A 352 2.60 13.35 -16.74
CA THR A 352 2.78 14.20 -15.55
C THR A 352 2.66 13.36 -14.29
N VAL A 353 2.98 13.94 -13.13
CA VAL A 353 2.81 13.26 -11.83
C VAL A 353 1.37 12.86 -11.52
N ASN A 354 0.37 13.43 -12.21
CA ASN A 354 -1.04 13.08 -12.06
C ASN A 354 -1.56 12.18 -13.18
N THR A 355 -0.76 11.82 -14.18
CA THR A 355 -1.22 11.01 -15.32
C THR A 355 -1.78 9.66 -14.87
N ASP A 356 -1.12 9.00 -13.91
CA ASP A 356 -1.62 7.72 -13.38
C ASP A 356 -2.84 7.91 -12.48
N THR A 357 -2.95 9.04 -11.79
CA THR A 357 -4.16 9.43 -11.05
C THR A 357 -5.35 9.55 -12.00
N TYR A 358 -5.22 10.28 -13.11
CA TYR A 358 -6.28 10.43 -14.11
C TYR A 358 -6.64 9.08 -14.75
N THR A 359 -5.62 8.29 -15.10
CA THR A 359 -5.78 6.95 -15.64
C THR A 359 -6.56 6.05 -14.67
N ALA A 360 -6.22 6.09 -13.38
CA ALA A 360 -6.88 5.31 -12.33
C ALA A 360 -8.36 5.70 -12.15
N PHE A 361 -8.68 7.00 -12.13
CA PHE A 361 -10.08 7.45 -12.07
C PHE A 361 -10.89 7.00 -13.29
N ARG A 362 -10.33 7.13 -14.50
CA ARG A 362 -11.00 6.64 -15.71
C ARG A 362 -11.19 5.13 -15.68
N MET A 363 -10.18 4.38 -15.24
CA MET A 363 -10.27 2.92 -15.09
C MET A 363 -11.34 2.52 -14.06
N LEU A 364 -11.45 3.24 -12.95
CA LEU A 364 -12.51 3.04 -11.96
C LEU A 364 -13.91 3.19 -12.58
N GLU A 365 -14.15 4.25 -13.36
CA GLU A 365 -15.44 4.45 -14.05
C GLU A 365 -15.70 3.39 -15.12
N LYS A 366 -14.66 2.98 -15.86
CA LYS A 366 -14.76 1.87 -16.82
C LYS A 366 -15.11 0.55 -16.12
N MET A 367 -14.48 0.26 -14.98
CA MET A 367 -14.74 -0.96 -14.19
C MET A 367 -16.18 -0.98 -13.66
N LYS A 368 -16.72 0.16 -13.23
CA LYS A 368 -18.14 0.33 -12.86
C LYS A 368 -19.08 0.07 -14.03
N ALA A 369 -18.86 0.76 -15.16
CA ALA A 369 -19.76 0.70 -16.30
C ALA A 369 -19.81 -0.68 -16.97
N SER A 370 -18.69 -1.39 -16.99
CA SER A 370 -18.57 -2.68 -17.68
C SER A 370 -18.98 -3.90 -16.84
N ASN A 371 -19.34 -3.70 -15.56
CA ASN A 371 -19.60 -4.78 -14.59
C ASN A 371 -18.49 -5.87 -14.58
N ARG A 372 -17.24 -5.48 -14.90
CA ARG A 372 -16.09 -6.42 -14.99
C ARG A 372 -15.65 -6.90 -13.61
N VAL A 373 -15.94 -6.13 -12.56
CA VAL A 373 -15.54 -6.44 -11.20
C VAL A 373 -16.56 -7.36 -10.56
N LYS A 374 -16.21 -8.64 -10.47
CA LYS A 374 -17.05 -9.69 -9.88
C LYS A 374 -17.06 -9.70 -8.35
N VAL A 375 -16.25 -8.87 -7.72
CA VAL A 375 -16.07 -8.85 -6.26
C VAL A 375 -16.86 -7.67 -5.69
N PRO A 376 -17.96 -7.90 -4.95
CA PRO A 376 -18.74 -6.85 -4.32
C PRO A 376 -17.87 -5.95 -3.44
N GLY A 377 -18.09 -4.64 -3.53
CA GLY A 377 -17.35 -3.64 -2.74
C GLY A 377 -15.90 -3.38 -3.20
N TYR A 378 -15.35 -4.13 -4.15
CA TYR A 378 -13.96 -3.91 -4.59
C TYR A 378 -13.77 -2.58 -5.34
N ILE A 379 -14.80 -2.13 -6.06
CA ILE A 379 -14.82 -0.80 -6.67
C ILE A 379 -14.82 0.30 -5.60
N ASP A 380 -15.55 0.09 -4.50
CA ASP A 380 -15.63 1.05 -3.41
C ASP A 380 -14.30 1.15 -2.66
N LEU A 381 -13.56 0.03 -2.53
CA LEU A 381 -12.19 0.00 -2.03
C LEU A 381 -11.24 0.88 -2.87
N ILE A 382 -11.25 0.71 -4.20
CA ILE A 382 -10.44 1.54 -5.10
C ILE A 382 -10.84 3.01 -4.95
N LYS A 383 -12.14 3.31 -4.95
CA LYS A 383 -12.66 4.68 -4.78
C LYS A 383 -12.23 5.29 -3.45
N ALA A 384 -12.25 4.53 -2.36
CA ALA A 384 -11.83 4.96 -1.04
C ALA A 384 -10.34 5.31 -1.02
N CYS A 385 -9.51 4.60 -1.78
CA CYS A 385 -8.10 4.94 -1.94
C CYS A 385 -7.90 6.20 -2.78
N LEU A 386 -8.61 6.35 -3.91
CA LEU A 386 -8.38 7.45 -4.86
C LEU A 386 -8.95 8.82 -4.44
N ASN A 387 -9.96 8.87 -3.57
CA ASN A 387 -10.61 10.14 -3.17
C ASN A 387 -10.59 10.39 -1.67
N VAL A 388 -10.10 9.45 -0.85
CA VAL A 388 -9.96 9.55 0.63
C VAL A 388 -11.12 10.28 1.35
N GLY A 389 -12.35 10.09 0.86
CA GLY A 389 -13.53 10.85 1.30
C GLY A 389 -13.99 10.54 2.72
N TRP A 390 -13.37 9.54 3.34
CA TRP A 390 -13.54 9.13 4.73
C TRP A 390 -12.64 9.93 5.70
N VAL A 391 -11.77 10.82 5.20
CA VAL A 391 -10.99 11.75 6.02
C VAL A 391 -11.65 13.13 6.02
N HIS A 392 -12.03 13.61 7.21
CA HIS A 392 -12.70 14.90 7.39
C HIS A 392 -11.73 16.11 7.49
N THR A 393 -10.43 15.88 7.32
CA THR A 393 -9.40 16.91 7.42
C THR A 393 -9.39 17.80 6.18
N ALA A 394 -9.42 19.13 6.39
CA ALA A 394 -9.36 20.13 5.33
C ALA A 394 -7.97 20.19 4.64
N GLY A 395 -6.93 19.67 5.30
CA GLY A 395 -5.54 19.67 4.83
C GLY A 395 -5.05 18.33 4.28
N GLU A 396 -3.75 18.11 4.48
CA GLU A 396 -3.06 16.86 4.12
C GLU A 396 -3.61 15.67 4.92
N VAL A 397 -3.54 14.48 4.31
CA VAL A 397 -3.95 13.23 4.93
C VAL A 397 -2.69 12.48 5.33
N SER A 398 -2.47 12.29 6.62
CA SER A 398 -1.35 11.50 7.13
C SER A 398 -1.82 10.26 7.88
N LEU A 399 -1.13 9.14 7.68
CA LEU A 399 -1.30 7.91 8.47
C LEU A 399 -0.72 8.03 9.88
N GLU A 400 -0.08 9.16 10.21
CA GLU A 400 0.23 9.56 11.60
C GLU A 400 -0.97 10.09 12.36
N ASP A 401 -2.02 10.50 11.66
CA ASP A 401 -3.26 10.95 12.29
C ASP A 401 -4.13 9.75 12.67
N GLU A 402 -4.59 9.71 13.92
CA GLU A 402 -5.44 8.63 14.42
C GLU A 402 -6.77 8.51 13.65
N SER A 403 -7.40 9.65 13.31
CA SER A 403 -8.64 9.66 12.53
C SER A 403 -8.45 9.08 11.13
N THR A 404 -7.32 9.39 10.48
CA THR A 404 -6.95 8.80 9.19
C THR A 404 -6.72 7.30 9.33
N ARG A 405 -6.03 6.85 10.38
CA ARG A 405 -5.82 5.40 10.59
C ARG A 405 -7.13 4.65 10.78
N ILE A 406 -8.03 5.18 11.63
CA ILE A 406 -9.36 4.59 11.85
C ILE A 406 -10.13 4.52 10.53
N GLY A 407 -10.16 5.62 9.77
CA GLY A 407 -10.84 5.67 8.48
C GLY A 407 -10.24 4.71 7.44
N PHE A 408 -8.91 4.61 7.35
CA PHE A 408 -8.22 3.68 6.45
C PHE A 408 -8.56 2.23 6.82
N GLN A 409 -8.53 1.90 8.11
CA GLN A 409 -8.83 0.56 8.58
C GLN A 409 -10.28 0.15 8.29
N GLN A 410 -11.23 1.07 8.47
CA GLN A 410 -12.65 0.83 8.22
C GLN A 410 -12.99 0.80 6.72
N ALA A 411 -12.42 1.71 5.94
CA ALA A 411 -12.76 1.87 4.53
C ALA A 411 -11.99 0.92 3.60
N ILE A 412 -10.80 0.45 4.01
CA ILE A 412 -9.88 -0.31 3.14
C ILE A 412 -9.53 -1.68 3.72
N ILE A 413 -8.96 -1.74 4.93
CA ILE A 413 -8.48 -3.01 5.50
C ILE A 413 -9.63 -3.97 5.80
N ALA A 414 -10.63 -3.53 6.57
CA ALA A 414 -11.73 -4.41 7.01
C ALA A 414 -12.52 -5.00 5.82
N PRO A 415 -12.91 -4.24 4.78
CA PRO A 415 -13.60 -4.83 3.64
C PRO A 415 -12.70 -5.78 2.83
N LEU A 416 -11.40 -5.48 2.65
CA LEU A 416 -10.45 -6.41 2.00
C LEU A 416 -10.34 -7.72 2.78
N LYS A 417 -10.16 -7.66 4.10
CA LYS A 417 -10.10 -8.84 4.97
C LYS A 417 -11.35 -9.71 4.83
N ASN A 418 -12.52 -9.08 4.84
CA ASN A 418 -13.80 -9.78 4.68
C ASN A 418 -13.91 -10.49 3.32
N VAL A 419 -13.48 -9.83 2.24
CA VAL A 419 -13.47 -10.42 0.89
C VAL A 419 -12.52 -11.61 0.82
N VAL A 420 -11.29 -11.49 1.33
CA VAL A 420 -10.29 -12.56 1.33
C VAL A 420 -10.79 -13.76 2.14
N THR A 421 -11.27 -13.53 3.36
CA THR A 421 -11.80 -14.59 4.24
C THR A 421 -13.02 -15.29 3.63
N SER A 422 -13.89 -14.54 2.94
CA SER A 422 -15.07 -15.12 2.27
C SER A 422 -14.67 -16.06 1.12
N LEU A 423 -13.64 -15.69 0.36
CA LEU A 423 -13.13 -16.51 -0.74
C LEU A 423 -12.42 -17.78 -0.23
N GLU A 424 -11.62 -17.65 0.82
CA GLU A 424 -10.89 -18.78 1.41
C GLU A 424 -11.82 -19.79 2.06
N SER A 425 -12.93 -19.33 2.67
CA SER A 425 -13.94 -20.21 3.26
C SER A 425 -14.87 -20.89 2.24
N GLY A 426 -14.65 -20.70 0.93
CA GLY A 426 -15.46 -21.30 -0.13
C GLY A 426 -16.92 -20.83 -0.13
N LYS A 427 -17.26 -19.80 0.66
CA LYS A 427 -18.59 -19.21 0.66
C LYS A 427 -18.79 -18.49 -0.67
N ALA A 428 -19.72 -18.99 -1.48
CA ALA A 428 -20.14 -18.31 -2.68
C ALA A 428 -20.48 -16.85 -2.33
N ILE A 429 -19.73 -15.92 -2.90
CA ILE A 429 -20.02 -14.50 -2.85
C ILE A 429 -21.43 -14.36 -3.44
N LYS A 430 -22.42 -14.14 -2.58
CA LYS A 430 -23.82 -14.05 -3.00
C LYS A 430 -23.96 -12.83 -3.89
N GLU A 431 -24.24 -13.09 -5.17
CA GLU A 431 -24.65 -12.08 -6.13
C GLU A 431 -25.92 -11.41 -5.62
N SER A 432 -25.83 -10.16 -5.19
CA SER A 432 -27.00 -9.35 -4.90
C SER A 432 -27.52 -8.75 -6.21
N THR A 433 -28.19 -9.56 -7.02
CA THR A 433 -29.07 -9.05 -8.08
C THR A 433 -30.40 -8.64 -7.46
N SER A 434 -30.55 -7.34 -7.20
CA SER A 434 -31.88 -6.74 -7.05
C SER A 434 -32.45 -6.45 -8.44
N SER A 435 -33.29 -7.35 -8.94
CA SER A 435 -34.30 -6.99 -9.93
C SER A 435 -35.52 -7.90 -9.75
N SER A 436 -36.45 -7.42 -8.93
CA SER A 436 -37.83 -7.87 -8.92
C SER A 436 -38.48 -7.51 -10.25
N ILE A 437 -38.56 -8.47 -11.17
CA ILE A 437 -39.55 -8.48 -12.24
C ILE A 437 -40.37 -9.76 -12.06
N SER A 438 -41.60 -9.57 -11.64
CA SER A 438 -42.66 -10.56 -11.62
C SER A 438 -43.07 -10.92 -13.05
N ARG A 439 -43.17 -12.22 -13.36
CA ARG A 439 -44.34 -12.85 -13.98
C ARG A 439 -44.13 -14.35 -14.23
N GLU A 440 -44.99 -15.11 -13.56
CA GLU A 440 -45.78 -16.25 -14.04
C GLU A 440 -45.17 -17.29 -15.00
N GLY A 441 -45.09 -18.53 -14.48
CA GLY A 441 -45.90 -19.63 -15.02
C GLY A 441 -45.35 -20.40 -16.22
N GLY A 442 -44.72 -21.55 -15.95
CA GLY A 442 -44.43 -22.53 -17.00
C GLY A 442 -43.84 -23.83 -16.48
N LYS A 443 -44.70 -24.79 -16.10
CA LYS A 443 -44.33 -26.17 -15.81
C LYS A 443 -43.73 -26.83 -17.06
N PHE A 444 -42.54 -27.44 -16.97
CA PHE A 444 -42.17 -28.54 -17.87
C PHE A 444 -41.48 -29.68 -17.11
N LYS A 445 -42.08 -30.86 -17.25
CA LYS A 445 -41.62 -32.17 -16.76
C LYS A 445 -40.37 -32.60 -17.51
N LEU A 446 -39.31 -32.97 -16.80
CA LEU A 446 -38.18 -33.72 -17.38
C LEU A 446 -38.53 -35.21 -17.36
N LYS A 447 -38.86 -35.78 -18.52
CA LYS A 447 -38.89 -37.24 -18.74
C LYS A 447 -37.57 -37.65 -19.40
N ARG A 448 -36.87 -38.52 -18.70
CA ARG A 448 -35.72 -39.32 -19.13
C ARG A 448 -36.11 -40.15 -20.36
N LEU A 449 -35.30 -40.16 -21.42
CA LEU A 449 -35.20 -41.27 -22.37
C LEU A 449 -33.84 -41.27 -23.06
N LEU A 450 -33.25 -42.47 -23.08
CA LEU A 450 -31.99 -42.87 -23.66
C LEU A 450 -32.04 -42.81 -25.20
N GLY A 451 -30.88 -42.63 -25.84
CA GLY A 451 -30.74 -42.78 -27.29
C GLY A 451 -29.27 -42.72 -27.73
N LEU A 452 -28.68 -43.90 -27.88
CA LEU A 452 -27.34 -44.20 -28.39
C LEU A 452 -27.16 -43.88 -29.88
N GLY A 453 -25.91 -43.63 -30.28
CA GLY A 453 -25.33 -43.99 -31.58
C GLY A 453 -25.59 -43.01 -32.74
N MET A 454 -24.71 -42.80 -33.72
CA MET A 454 -23.56 -43.60 -34.17
C MET A 454 -22.50 -42.71 -34.82
N LYS A 455 -21.25 -43.18 -34.71
CA LYS A 455 -20.18 -42.95 -35.68
C LYS A 455 -20.44 -43.77 -36.95
N LYS A 456 -20.52 -43.11 -38.09
CA LYS A 456 -19.78 -43.33 -39.36
C LYS A 456 -20.55 -42.68 -40.50
#